data_AF-A0A0F4YQB8-F1
#
_entry.id   AF-A0A0F4YQB8-F1
#
_cell.length_a   1.000
_cell.length_b   1.000
_cell.length_c   1.000
_cell.angle_alpha   90.00
_cell.angle_beta   90.00
_cell.angle_gamma   90.00
#
_symmetry.space_group_name_H-M   'P 1'
#
loop_
_entity.id
_entity.type
_entity.pdbx_description
1 polymer ?
#
loop_
_entity_poly.entity_id
_entity_poly.type
_entity_poly.pdbx_seq_one_letter_code
_entity_poly.pdbx_strand_id
1 'polypeptide(L)'
;LESIIIEARQGPVHGETVNVISDWFKEAVGKVQEEDSVNLKTYQDKTFCLTSGKYQGSFKAPDSSIQEKGSFFPLIALEIAFSSTRKDLLEDAKAWLYGTNNITELVIAIDIKEQSGKNNSKEEDSCWGLSDPEILQRFKTDYALAAHIIRWDQDHGNCSLVGTFTAEMWFCTRETCHPDSTELPPSLWTYIFSLSKPLQEGKFFKTFHSTGSLSKTFRQKICELEDKLPLEALERQLRDSLEDYRQDRALIQARKKRKALEEVEERRKQREDKKRKQQDHQELPQTARAQQAGKRQKRYEE
;
A
#
# COMPACT_ATOMS: atom_id res chain seq x y z
N LEU A 1 -26.19 -6.45 13.66
CA LEU A 1 -25.35 -6.84 12.51
C LEU A 1 -23.94 -6.39 12.82
N GLU A 2 -23.04 -7.34 13.09
CA GLU A 2 -21.63 -7.05 13.25
C GLU A 2 -21.02 -6.86 11.86
N SER A 3 -20.54 -5.67 11.56
CA SER A 3 -19.85 -5.36 10.32
C SER A 3 -18.34 -5.46 10.54
N ILE A 4 -17.66 -6.27 9.73
CA ILE A 4 -16.19 -6.31 9.69
C ILE A 4 -15.72 -5.21 8.74
N ILE A 5 -15.01 -4.22 9.25
CA ILE A 5 -14.33 -3.20 8.47
C ILE A 5 -12.88 -3.65 8.31
N ILE A 6 -12.46 -3.90 7.07
CA ILE A 6 -11.06 -4.22 6.75
C ILE A 6 -10.41 -2.93 6.26
N GLU A 7 -9.63 -2.29 7.12
CA GLU A 7 -8.80 -1.15 6.75
C GLU A 7 -7.43 -1.68 6.30
N ALA A 8 -7.08 -1.45 5.04
CA ALA A 8 -5.73 -1.69 4.59
C ALA A 8 -4.81 -0.67 5.27
N ARG A 9 -3.67 -1.15 5.79
CA ARG A 9 -2.67 -0.26 6.39
C ARG A 9 -2.18 0.71 5.30
N GLN A 10 -2.49 1.99 5.47
CA GLN A 10 -2.03 3.03 4.54
C GLN A 10 -0.49 3.06 4.58
N GLY A 11 0.14 2.87 3.42
CA GLY A 11 1.58 3.06 3.28
C GLY A 11 1.94 4.56 3.36
N PRO A 12 3.20 4.91 3.63
CA PRO A 12 3.63 6.31 3.77
C PRO A 12 3.26 7.15 2.54
N VAL A 13 3.46 6.60 1.34
CA VAL A 13 3.10 7.28 0.08
C VAL A 13 1.60 7.61 0.02
N HIS A 14 0.74 6.68 0.44
CA HIS A 14 -0.71 6.90 0.46
C HIS A 14 -1.09 8.00 1.46
N GLY A 15 -0.73 7.81 2.74
CA GLY A 15 -1.13 8.73 3.81
C GLY A 15 -0.66 10.16 3.56
N GLU A 16 0.56 10.32 3.07
CA GLU A 16 1.09 11.64 2.77
C GLU A 16 0.43 12.32 1.56
N THR A 17 0.01 11.52 0.55
CA THR A 17 -0.80 12.04 -0.56
C THR A 17 -2.17 12.50 -0.07
N VAL A 18 -2.80 11.74 0.83
CA VAL A 18 -4.08 12.13 1.46
C VAL A 18 -3.93 13.44 2.23
N ASN A 19 -2.86 13.60 3.02
CA ASN A 19 -2.61 14.80 3.81
C ASN A 19 -2.53 16.06 2.94
N VAL A 20 -1.76 16.04 1.86
CA VAL A 20 -1.59 17.20 0.97
C VAL A 20 -2.93 17.66 0.39
N ILE A 21 -3.74 16.74 -0.14
CA ILE A 21 -5.04 17.10 -0.73
C ILE A 21 -6.02 17.55 0.35
N SER A 22 -5.96 16.96 1.54
CA SER A 22 -6.86 17.30 2.65
C SER A 22 -6.56 18.65 3.26
N ASP A 23 -5.29 19.02 3.37
CA ASP A 23 -4.89 20.36 3.81
C ASP A 23 -5.32 21.41 2.77
N TRP A 24 -5.16 21.11 1.48
CA TRP A 24 -5.72 21.94 0.43
C TRP A 24 -7.26 22.06 0.52
N PHE A 25 -7.98 20.97 0.79
CA PHE A 25 -9.43 21.05 1.04
C PHE A 25 -9.78 21.98 2.21
N LYS A 26 -9.02 21.94 3.31
CA LYS A 26 -9.25 22.83 4.46
C LYS A 26 -9.03 24.29 4.08
N GLU A 27 -7.95 24.58 3.34
CA GLU A 27 -7.65 25.93 2.85
C GLU A 27 -8.74 26.44 1.90
N ALA A 28 -9.15 25.63 0.93
CA ALA A 28 -10.17 26.01 -0.04
C ALA A 28 -11.53 26.23 0.63
N VAL A 29 -11.91 25.36 1.58
CA VAL A 29 -13.12 25.55 2.39
C VAL A 29 -13.07 26.84 3.21
N GLY A 30 -11.91 27.16 3.80
CA GLY A 30 -11.71 28.42 4.53
C GLY A 30 -11.98 29.64 3.65
N LYS A 31 -11.41 29.67 2.44
CA LYS A 31 -11.63 30.73 1.44
C LYS A 31 -13.11 30.87 1.05
N VAL A 32 -13.78 29.75 0.73
CA VAL A 32 -15.22 29.78 0.36
C VAL A 32 -16.09 30.30 1.51
N GLN A 33 -15.79 29.93 2.75
CA GLN A 33 -16.54 30.38 3.92
C GLN A 33 -16.40 31.89 4.17
N GLU A 34 -15.25 32.49 3.83
CA GLU A 34 -15.02 33.92 3.92
C GLU A 34 -15.81 34.70 2.84
N GLU A 35 -15.97 34.12 1.64
CA GLU A 35 -16.56 34.81 0.48
C GLU A 35 -18.09 34.60 0.33
N ASP A 36 -18.58 33.36 0.45
CA ASP A 36 -19.92 33.00 -0.04
C ASP A 36 -20.92 32.61 1.06
N SER A 37 -20.56 32.71 2.35
CA SER A 37 -21.38 32.25 3.49
C SER A 37 -21.83 30.77 3.42
N VAL A 38 -21.26 29.98 2.50
CA VAL A 38 -21.55 28.54 2.36
C VAL A 38 -20.85 27.79 3.48
N ASN A 39 -21.59 26.95 4.19
CA ASN A 39 -21.06 26.26 5.36
C ASN A 39 -20.51 24.88 4.97
N LEU A 40 -19.27 24.83 4.49
CA LEU A 40 -18.58 23.59 4.13
C LEU A 40 -17.76 23.00 5.28
N LYS A 41 -17.49 21.70 5.26
CA LYS A 41 -16.61 20.99 6.21
C LYS A 41 -15.79 19.94 5.50
N THR A 42 -14.66 19.58 6.08
CA THR A 42 -13.81 18.48 5.60
C THR A 42 -13.84 17.27 6.54
N TYR A 43 -13.67 16.06 5.99
CA TYR A 43 -13.58 14.81 6.74
C TYR A 43 -12.60 13.84 6.08
N GLN A 44 -11.76 13.14 6.86
CA GLN A 44 -10.83 12.09 6.41
C GLN A 44 -11.20 10.67 6.90
N ASP A 45 -11.91 10.56 8.03
CA ASP A 45 -12.21 9.25 8.67
C ASP A 45 -13.71 9.05 8.90
N LYS A 46 -14.54 9.58 8.00
CA LYS A 46 -16.00 9.49 8.13
C LYS A 46 -16.56 8.44 7.20
N THR A 47 -17.21 7.43 7.78
CA THR A 47 -17.96 6.43 7.02
C THR A 47 -19.38 6.91 6.70
N PHE A 48 -19.83 6.64 5.49
CA PHE A 48 -21.15 6.96 4.98
C PHE A 48 -21.85 5.67 4.54
N CYS A 49 -23.14 5.55 4.87
CA CYS A 49 -24.00 4.49 4.36
C CYS A 49 -24.59 4.94 3.02
N LEU A 50 -24.20 4.28 1.93
CA LEU A 50 -24.73 4.58 0.60
C LEU A 50 -26.20 4.15 0.52
N THR A 51 -27.04 4.99 -0.09
CA THR A 51 -28.51 4.85 -0.04
C THR A 51 -29.15 4.58 -1.40
N SER A 52 -28.36 4.48 -2.47
CA SER A 52 -28.86 4.46 -3.85
C SER A 52 -28.30 3.32 -4.70
N GLY A 53 -29.13 2.87 -5.64
CA GLY A 53 -28.74 1.94 -6.71
C GLY A 53 -28.17 0.62 -6.19
N LYS A 54 -27.22 0.05 -6.94
CA LYS A 54 -26.54 -1.21 -6.57
C LYS A 54 -25.67 -1.09 -5.30
N TYR A 55 -25.47 0.13 -4.80
CA TYR A 55 -24.62 0.42 -3.64
C TYR A 55 -25.43 0.57 -2.34
N GLN A 56 -26.76 0.51 -2.40
CA GLN A 56 -27.61 0.71 -1.23
C GLN A 56 -27.26 -0.25 -0.07
N GLY A 57 -27.10 0.31 1.13
CA GLY A 57 -26.76 -0.43 2.35
C GLY A 57 -25.28 -0.75 2.52
N SER A 58 -24.44 -0.40 1.55
CA SER A 58 -22.98 -0.49 1.69
C SER A 58 -22.42 0.71 2.46
N PHE A 59 -21.32 0.50 3.16
CA PHE A 59 -20.63 1.53 3.92
C PHE A 59 -19.31 1.85 3.22
N LYS A 60 -19.02 3.14 3.03
CA LYS A 60 -17.77 3.60 2.41
C LYS A 60 -17.24 4.83 3.15
N ALA A 61 -15.92 4.94 3.26
CA ALA A 61 -15.24 6.11 3.79
C ALA A 61 -14.30 6.63 2.68
N PRO A 62 -14.37 7.91 2.32
CA PRO A 62 -13.42 8.49 1.38
C PRO A 62 -12.12 8.80 2.12
N ASP A 63 -10.98 8.81 1.44
CA ASP A 63 -9.71 9.20 2.06
C ASP A 63 -9.75 10.65 2.55
N SER A 64 -10.51 11.49 1.85
CA SER A 64 -10.86 12.83 2.28
C SER A 64 -12.13 13.31 1.57
N SER A 65 -12.77 14.33 2.10
CA SER A 65 -13.99 14.87 1.48
C SER A 65 -14.27 16.30 1.88
N ILE A 66 -15.03 16.97 1.02
CA ILE A 66 -15.72 18.23 1.32
C ILE A 66 -17.22 17.95 1.37
N GLN A 67 -17.87 18.41 2.43
CA GLN A 67 -19.29 18.21 2.69
C GLN A 67 -19.94 19.53 3.09
N GLU A 68 -21.11 19.82 2.52
CA GLU A 68 -21.97 20.91 3.00
C GLU A 68 -22.58 20.56 4.36
N LYS A 69 -22.61 21.52 5.30
CA LYS A 69 -23.15 21.34 6.64
C LYS A 69 -24.65 21.03 6.55
N GLY A 70 -25.04 19.90 7.13
CA GLY A 70 -26.42 19.41 7.10
C GLY A 70 -26.69 18.41 5.98
N SER A 71 -25.80 18.30 5.00
CA SER A 71 -25.83 17.18 4.05
C SER A 71 -25.49 15.86 4.75
N PHE A 72 -26.04 14.76 4.25
CA PHE A 72 -25.68 13.41 4.68
C PHE A 72 -24.46 12.87 3.95
N PHE A 73 -24.16 13.38 2.76
CA PHE A 73 -23.11 12.85 1.87
C PHE A 73 -22.08 13.93 1.50
N PRO A 74 -20.86 13.54 1.08
CA PRO A 74 -19.87 14.48 0.59
C PRO A 74 -20.28 15.05 -0.77
N LEU A 75 -19.98 16.33 -0.98
CA LEU A 75 -20.08 17.00 -2.28
C LEU A 75 -18.90 16.61 -3.18
N ILE A 76 -17.71 16.59 -2.59
CA ILE A 76 -16.45 16.17 -3.23
C ILE A 76 -15.85 15.05 -2.39
N ALA A 77 -15.48 13.94 -3.03
CA ALA A 77 -14.74 12.84 -2.40
C ALA A 77 -13.35 12.68 -3.02
N LEU A 78 -12.37 12.30 -2.21
CA LEU A 78 -11.03 11.91 -2.61
C LEU A 78 -10.86 10.40 -2.42
N GLU A 79 -10.32 9.74 -3.44
CA GLU A 79 -9.96 8.32 -3.40
C GLU A 79 -8.55 8.14 -3.98
N ILE A 80 -7.68 7.46 -3.24
CA ILE A 80 -6.28 7.24 -3.58
C ILE A 80 -6.00 5.74 -3.63
N ALA A 81 -5.69 5.25 -4.82
CA ALA A 81 -5.21 3.90 -5.03
C ALA A 81 -3.70 3.84 -4.86
N PHE A 82 -3.22 3.07 -3.88
CA PHE A 82 -1.82 2.65 -3.77
C PHE A 82 -1.75 1.13 -3.72
N SER A 83 -1.23 0.52 -4.80
CA SER A 83 -1.19 -0.95 -4.98
C SER A 83 -2.55 -1.64 -5.23
N SER A 84 -3.67 -0.90 -5.28
CA SER A 84 -4.98 -1.41 -5.74
C SER A 84 -5.10 -1.32 -7.27
N THR A 85 -6.12 -1.99 -7.84
CA THR A 85 -6.32 -1.94 -9.28
C THR A 85 -7.04 -0.66 -9.68
N ARG A 86 -6.81 -0.21 -10.93
CA ARG A 86 -7.56 0.94 -11.48
C ARG A 86 -9.08 0.68 -11.53
N LYS A 87 -9.46 -0.60 -11.62
CA LYS A 87 -10.85 -1.04 -11.59
C LYS A 87 -11.48 -0.81 -10.22
N ASP A 88 -10.74 -1.04 -9.14
CA ASP A 88 -11.23 -0.76 -7.79
C ASP A 88 -11.47 0.74 -7.61
N LEU A 89 -10.50 1.56 -8.02
CA LEU A 89 -10.63 3.03 -8.00
C LEU A 89 -11.81 3.55 -8.84
N LEU A 90 -12.09 2.92 -9.99
CA LEU A 90 -13.27 3.23 -10.80
C LEU A 90 -14.57 2.88 -10.08
N GLU A 91 -14.66 1.69 -9.47
CA GLU A 91 -15.87 1.29 -8.74
C GLU A 91 -16.08 2.16 -7.49
N ASP A 92 -15.00 2.60 -6.84
CA ASP A 92 -15.05 3.57 -5.74
C ASP A 92 -15.60 4.92 -6.20
N ALA A 93 -15.12 5.44 -7.33
CA ALA A 93 -15.65 6.67 -7.90
C ALA A 93 -17.15 6.55 -8.25
N LYS A 94 -17.56 5.44 -8.85
CA LYS A 94 -18.98 5.19 -9.14
C LYS A 94 -19.84 5.03 -7.88
N ALA A 95 -19.31 4.38 -6.84
CA ALA A 95 -20.02 4.23 -5.58
C ALA A 95 -20.36 5.59 -4.97
N TRP A 96 -19.44 6.56 -5.03
CA TRP A 96 -19.73 7.93 -4.61
C TRP A 96 -20.73 8.64 -5.52
N LEU A 97 -20.51 8.62 -6.84
CA LEU A 97 -21.35 9.36 -7.79
C LEU A 97 -22.80 8.85 -7.84
N TYR A 98 -23.02 7.54 -7.67
CA TYR A 98 -24.32 6.90 -7.87
C TYR A 98 -24.92 6.30 -6.59
N GLY A 99 -24.14 6.12 -5.53
CA GLY A 99 -24.59 5.61 -4.23
C GLY A 99 -25.11 6.69 -3.27
N THR A 100 -24.90 7.97 -3.57
CA THR A 100 -25.19 9.11 -2.66
C THR A 100 -26.42 9.92 -3.04
N ASN A 101 -27.39 9.34 -3.77
CA ASN A 101 -28.57 10.05 -4.29
C ASN A 101 -28.21 11.30 -5.13
N ASN A 102 -27.12 11.22 -5.91
CA ASN A 102 -26.59 12.32 -6.73
C ASN A 102 -26.06 13.54 -5.95
N ILE A 103 -25.80 13.40 -4.64
CA ILE A 103 -25.22 14.49 -3.83
C ILE A 103 -23.73 14.67 -4.11
N THR A 104 -22.97 13.58 -4.30
CA THR A 104 -21.57 13.71 -4.70
C THR A 104 -21.48 14.13 -6.16
N GLU A 105 -20.89 15.29 -6.40
CA GLU A 105 -20.76 15.89 -7.72
C GLU A 105 -19.42 15.57 -8.38
N LEU A 106 -18.37 15.44 -7.56
CA LEU A 106 -17.01 15.20 -8.01
C LEU A 106 -16.31 14.15 -7.14
N VAL A 107 -15.60 13.24 -7.80
CA VAL A 107 -14.59 12.39 -7.17
C VAL A 107 -13.23 12.73 -7.77
N ILE A 108 -12.30 13.12 -6.92
CA ILE A 108 -10.88 13.22 -7.25
C ILE A 108 -10.27 11.86 -6.99
N ALA A 109 -9.89 11.16 -8.06
CA ALA A 109 -9.29 9.84 -7.99
C ALA A 109 -7.79 9.94 -8.31
N ILE A 110 -6.93 9.33 -7.50
CA ILE A 110 -5.47 9.31 -7.72
C ILE A 110 -4.98 7.86 -7.71
N ASP A 111 -4.27 7.42 -8.74
CA ASP A 111 -3.69 6.07 -8.86
C ASP A 111 -2.18 6.19 -8.81
N ILE A 112 -1.58 5.58 -7.80
CA ILE A 112 -0.13 5.59 -7.56
C ILE A 112 0.37 4.16 -7.74
N LYS A 113 1.22 3.98 -8.76
CA LYS A 113 1.76 2.67 -9.13
C LYS A 113 3.26 2.71 -9.24
N GLU A 114 3.89 1.73 -8.64
CA GLU A 114 5.27 1.40 -8.94
C GLU A 114 5.32 0.67 -10.29
N GLN A 115 6.11 1.20 -11.22
CA GLN A 115 6.47 0.50 -12.42
C GLN A 115 7.49 -0.58 -12.05
N SER A 116 7.10 -1.84 -12.18
CA SER A 116 8.03 -2.95 -12.07
C SER A 116 9.15 -2.75 -13.09
N GLY A 117 10.35 -2.45 -12.62
CA GLY A 117 11.53 -2.42 -13.49
C GLY A 117 11.65 -3.75 -14.21
N LYS A 118 12.15 -3.74 -15.46
CA LYS A 118 12.51 -4.93 -16.25
C LYS A 118 13.68 -5.72 -15.63
N ASN A 119 13.78 -5.83 -14.32
CA ASN A 119 14.74 -6.72 -13.68
C ASN A 119 14.12 -8.12 -13.61
N ASN A 120 13.91 -8.68 -14.80
CA ASN A 120 13.79 -10.11 -15.06
C ASN A 120 15.17 -10.81 -14.95
N SER A 121 16.00 -10.40 -14.00
CA SER A 121 17.20 -11.17 -13.65
C SER A 121 16.84 -12.07 -12.49
N LYS A 122 16.47 -13.31 -12.87
CA LYS A 122 16.79 -14.56 -12.17
C LYS A 122 17.65 -14.35 -10.92
N GLU A 123 17.12 -14.71 -9.75
CA GLU A 123 17.79 -15.34 -8.58
C GLU A 123 19.17 -14.85 -8.07
N GLU A 124 19.85 -13.91 -8.70
CA GLU A 124 21.20 -13.49 -8.38
C GLU A 124 21.12 -12.27 -7.44
N ASP A 125 21.67 -12.44 -6.23
CA ASP A 125 21.80 -11.46 -5.13
C ASP A 125 20.66 -11.29 -4.11
N SER A 126 19.87 -12.34 -3.87
CA SER A 126 18.82 -12.36 -2.83
C SER A 126 19.29 -12.30 -1.36
N CYS A 127 20.57 -12.00 -1.11
CA CYS A 127 21.13 -11.87 0.24
C CYS A 127 21.93 -10.58 0.48
N TRP A 128 21.87 -9.57 -0.41
CA TRP A 128 22.49 -8.25 -0.17
C TRP A 128 23.98 -8.33 0.18
N GLY A 129 24.71 -9.17 -0.56
CA GLY A 129 26.14 -9.43 -0.32
C GLY A 129 26.47 -10.26 0.92
N LEU A 130 25.49 -10.94 1.51
CA LEU A 130 25.66 -11.76 2.70
C LEU A 130 25.36 -13.23 2.42
N SER A 131 25.95 -14.12 3.21
CA SER A 131 25.46 -15.51 3.32
C SER A 131 24.39 -15.63 4.41
N ASP A 132 23.57 -16.67 4.35
CA ASP A 132 22.55 -16.94 5.37
C ASP A 132 23.11 -17.03 6.80
N PRO A 133 24.26 -17.69 7.07
CA PRO A 133 24.89 -17.67 8.39
C PRO A 133 25.32 -16.26 8.83
N GLU A 134 25.83 -15.45 7.91
CA GLU A 134 26.24 -14.07 8.21
C GLU A 134 25.05 -13.20 8.59
N ILE A 135 23.89 -13.41 7.96
CA ILE A 135 22.65 -12.70 8.32
C ILE A 135 22.30 -12.98 9.79
N LEU A 136 22.25 -14.26 10.19
CA LEU A 136 21.90 -14.66 11.56
C LEU A 136 22.95 -14.23 12.60
N GLN A 137 24.24 -14.25 12.24
CA GLN A 137 25.33 -13.93 13.16
C GLN A 137 25.53 -12.41 13.34
N ARG A 138 25.49 -11.64 12.24
CA ARG A 138 25.81 -10.20 12.25
C ARG A 138 24.62 -9.34 12.67
N PHE A 139 23.39 -9.77 12.37
CA PHE A 139 22.19 -8.94 12.58
C PHE A 139 21.25 -9.56 13.61
N LYS A 140 21.28 -9.01 14.83
CA LYS A 140 20.41 -9.44 15.93
C LYS A 140 18.95 -8.97 15.78
N THR A 141 18.72 -7.93 14.98
CA THR A 141 17.41 -7.30 14.81
C THR A 141 17.07 -7.10 13.34
N ASP A 142 15.77 -7.10 13.03
CA ASP A 142 15.28 -6.85 11.67
C ASP A 142 15.64 -5.45 11.19
N TYR A 143 15.66 -4.47 12.11
CA TYR A 143 16.07 -3.09 11.83
C TYR A 143 17.54 -3.00 11.42
N ALA A 144 18.44 -3.73 12.08
CA ALA A 144 19.86 -3.72 11.72
C ALA A 144 20.08 -4.32 10.33
N LEU A 145 19.36 -5.41 10.01
CA LEU A 145 19.39 -6.00 8.67
C LEU A 145 18.76 -5.05 7.64
N ALA A 146 17.63 -4.41 7.93
CA ALA A 146 16.98 -3.44 7.06
C ALA A 146 17.92 -2.26 6.73
N ALA A 147 18.65 -1.74 7.71
CA ALA A 147 19.64 -0.69 7.49
C ALA A 147 20.78 -1.16 6.55
N HIS A 148 21.23 -2.40 6.68
CA HIS A 148 22.19 -3.00 5.75
C HIS A 148 21.62 -3.11 4.32
N ILE A 149 20.38 -3.56 4.18
CA ILE A 149 19.69 -3.65 2.88
C ILE A 149 19.64 -2.28 2.19
N ILE A 150 19.27 -1.22 2.93
CA ILE A 150 19.21 0.14 2.40
C ILE A 150 20.58 0.63 1.96
N ARG A 151 21.62 0.41 2.78
CA ARG A 151 23.00 0.77 2.40
C ARG A 151 23.45 0.00 1.17
N TRP A 152 23.15 -1.30 1.09
CA TRP A 152 23.47 -2.12 -0.07
C TRP A 152 22.82 -1.60 -1.36
N ASP A 153 21.53 -1.25 -1.31
CA ASP A 153 20.78 -0.60 -2.41
C ASP A 153 21.44 0.71 -2.85
N GLN A 154 21.81 1.58 -1.91
CA GLN A 154 22.48 2.85 -2.17
C GLN A 154 23.87 2.67 -2.83
N ASP A 155 24.65 1.71 -2.35
CA ASP A 155 26.04 1.51 -2.79
C ASP A 155 26.11 0.83 -4.18
N HIS A 156 25.12 0.00 -4.54
CA HIS A 156 25.21 -0.85 -5.74
C HIS A 156 24.26 -0.43 -6.86
N GLY A 157 23.23 0.38 -6.59
CA GLY A 157 22.36 1.02 -7.59
C GLY A 157 21.51 0.10 -8.49
N ASN A 158 21.79 -1.21 -8.52
CA ASN A 158 21.18 -2.20 -9.40
C ASN A 158 20.07 -3.02 -8.73
N CYS A 159 19.99 -2.98 -7.40
CA CYS A 159 18.96 -3.64 -6.62
C CYS A 159 17.90 -2.63 -6.19
N SER A 160 17.23 -1.93 -7.12
CA SER A 160 16.29 -0.85 -6.78
C SER A 160 15.23 -1.32 -5.79
N LEU A 161 15.50 -1.11 -4.50
CA LEU A 161 14.60 -1.45 -3.42
C LEU A 161 13.29 -0.69 -3.64
N VAL A 162 13.35 0.50 -4.22
CA VAL A 162 12.21 1.29 -4.67
C VAL A 162 12.37 1.60 -6.15
N GLY A 163 11.37 1.26 -6.96
CA GLY A 163 11.32 1.47 -8.39
C GLY A 163 10.94 2.89 -8.78
N THR A 164 10.60 3.06 -10.07
CA THR A 164 10.00 4.30 -10.56
C THR A 164 8.49 4.24 -10.36
N PHE A 165 7.89 5.32 -9.88
CA PHE A 165 6.46 5.43 -9.67
C PHE A 165 5.80 6.31 -10.72
N THR A 166 4.51 6.09 -10.92
CA THR A 166 3.63 6.98 -11.65
C THR A 166 2.41 7.28 -10.79
N ALA A 167 2.11 8.56 -10.61
CA ALA A 167 0.85 9.04 -10.06
C ALA A 167 0.01 9.60 -11.20
N GLU A 168 -1.25 9.21 -11.28
CA GLU A 168 -2.21 9.72 -12.25
C GLU A 168 -3.44 10.23 -11.50
N MET A 169 -3.97 11.39 -11.89
CA MET A 169 -5.14 12.01 -11.25
C MET A 169 -6.29 12.14 -12.26
N TRP A 170 -7.50 11.86 -11.80
CA TRP A 170 -8.75 11.97 -12.57
C TRP A 170 -9.81 12.74 -11.81
N PHE A 171 -10.59 13.51 -12.55
CA PHE A 171 -11.82 14.13 -12.07
C PHE A 171 -13.01 13.38 -12.64
N CYS A 172 -13.67 12.62 -11.78
CA CYS A 172 -14.82 11.82 -12.14
C CYS A 172 -16.09 12.58 -11.75
N THR A 173 -16.94 12.85 -12.75
CA THR A 173 -18.29 13.37 -12.57
C THR A 173 -19.27 12.39 -13.20
N ARG A 174 -20.58 12.60 -13.00
CA ARG A 174 -21.60 11.77 -13.67
C ARG A 174 -21.57 11.88 -15.20
N GLU A 175 -20.97 12.93 -15.75
CA GLU A 175 -20.80 13.13 -17.20
C GLU A 175 -19.60 12.34 -17.75
N THR A 176 -18.51 12.28 -16.99
CA THR A 176 -17.25 11.65 -17.43
C THR A 176 -17.11 10.19 -17.00
N CYS A 177 -17.86 9.77 -15.98
CA CYS A 177 -17.79 8.44 -15.39
C CYS A 177 -19.20 7.82 -15.27
N HIS A 178 -19.76 7.39 -16.40
CA HIS A 178 -21.08 6.76 -16.48
C HIS A 178 -21.16 5.46 -15.63
N PRO A 179 -22.35 5.01 -15.17
CA PRO A 179 -22.48 3.76 -14.41
C PRO A 179 -21.90 2.54 -15.15
N ASP A 180 -22.02 2.53 -16.48
CA ASP A 180 -21.57 1.46 -17.36
C ASP A 180 -20.11 1.61 -17.83
N SER A 181 -19.41 2.67 -17.42
CA SER A 181 -18.00 2.88 -17.79
C SER A 181 -17.13 1.70 -17.33
N THR A 182 -16.29 1.17 -18.19
CA THR A 182 -15.33 0.10 -17.83
C THR A 182 -13.96 0.65 -17.46
N GLU A 183 -13.72 1.93 -17.71
CA GLU A 183 -12.45 2.62 -17.49
C GLU A 183 -12.71 4.00 -16.86
N LEU A 184 -11.69 4.53 -16.16
CA LEU A 184 -11.68 5.92 -15.72
C LEU A 184 -11.67 6.85 -16.94
N PRO A 185 -12.14 8.11 -16.80
CA PRO A 185 -11.99 9.10 -17.86
C PRO A 185 -10.52 9.34 -18.21
N PRO A 186 -10.20 10.16 -19.24
CA PRO A 186 -8.83 10.59 -19.47
C PRO A 186 -8.22 11.24 -18.21
N SER A 187 -6.99 10.89 -17.87
CA SER A 187 -6.30 11.49 -16.73
C SER A 187 -6.08 12.99 -16.96
N LEU A 188 -6.21 13.76 -15.90
CA LEU A 188 -5.98 15.20 -15.91
C LEU A 188 -4.48 15.51 -15.83
N TRP A 189 -3.78 14.75 -14.99
CA TRP A 189 -2.40 14.97 -14.60
C TRP A 189 -1.70 13.64 -14.38
N THR A 190 -0.47 13.55 -14.84
CA THR A 190 0.42 12.41 -14.60
C THR A 190 1.77 12.89 -14.13
N TYR A 191 2.32 12.21 -13.14
CA TYR A 191 3.63 12.49 -12.57
C TYR A 191 4.45 11.22 -12.44
N ILE A 192 5.71 11.28 -12.87
CA ILE A 192 6.65 10.17 -12.82
C ILE A 192 7.78 10.54 -11.87
N PHE A 193 8.01 9.72 -10.85
CA PHE A 193 8.96 10.03 -9.78
C PHE A 193 9.75 8.81 -9.32
N SER A 194 10.95 9.04 -8.81
CA SER A 194 11.80 8.02 -8.19
C SER A 194 12.80 8.69 -7.24
N LEU A 195 13.43 7.91 -6.37
CA LEU A 195 14.51 8.40 -5.50
C LEU A 195 15.73 8.87 -6.31
N SER A 196 16.00 8.24 -7.45
CA SER A 196 17.19 8.47 -8.27
C SER A 196 17.07 9.62 -9.28
N LYS A 197 15.84 10.05 -9.61
CA LYS A 197 15.61 11.12 -10.59
C LYS A 197 15.42 12.46 -9.87
N PRO A 198 15.80 13.59 -10.50
CA PRO A 198 15.50 14.91 -9.96
C PRO A 198 13.98 15.12 -9.89
N LEU A 199 13.54 16.03 -9.02
CA LEU A 199 12.16 16.49 -9.00
C LEU A 199 11.83 17.08 -10.38
N GLN A 200 10.71 16.66 -10.95
CA GLN A 200 10.17 17.18 -12.21
C GLN A 200 8.75 17.68 -11.95
N GLU A 201 8.26 18.54 -12.84
CA GLU A 201 6.84 18.91 -12.84
C GLU A 201 6.03 17.81 -13.52
N GLY A 202 4.84 17.53 -12.99
CA GLY A 202 3.86 16.66 -13.60
C GLY A 202 3.28 17.26 -14.89
N LYS A 203 2.70 16.39 -15.71
CA LYS A 203 2.20 16.73 -17.05
C LYS A 203 0.69 16.72 -17.05
N PHE A 204 0.10 17.81 -17.52
CA PHE A 204 -1.33 17.90 -17.78
C PHE A 204 -1.70 17.40 -19.17
N PHE A 205 -2.82 16.71 -19.28
CA PHE A 205 -3.39 16.32 -20.57
C PHE A 205 -4.37 17.38 -21.05
N LYS A 206 -4.06 17.98 -22.21
CA LYS A 206 -4.86 19.05 -22.83
C LYS A 206 -6.23 18.60 -23.35
N THR A 207 -6.50 17.29 -23.37
CA THR A 207 -7.76 16.71 -23.86
C THR A 207 -8.88 16.71 -22.82
N PHE A 208 -8.63 17.21 -21.60
CA PHE A 208 -9.71 17.41 -20.64
C PHE A 208 -10.60 18.57 -21.09
N HIS A 209 -11.82 18.26 -21.53
CA HIS A 209 -12.83 19.28 -21.81
C HIS A 209 -13.34 19.81 -20.46
N SER A 210 -13.34 21.13 -20.28
CA SER A 210 -13.80 21.79 -19.05
C SER A 210 -15.15 21.22 -18.61
N THR A 211 -15.19 20.60 -17.44
CA THR A 211 -16.42 20.29 -16.74
C THR A 211 -16.84 21.52 -15.95
N GLY A 212 -18.11 21.60 -15.50
CA GLY A 212 -18.56 22.69 -14.63
C GLY A 212 -17.72 22.86 -13.35
N SER A 213 -16.96 21.83 -12.99
CA SER A 213 -16.11 21.76 -11.80
C SER A 213 -14.64 22.15 -12.03
N LEU A 214 -14.18 22.36 -13.26
CA LEU A 214 -12.76 22.69 -13.53
C LEU A 214 -12.59 23.74 -14.63
N SER A 215 -11.91 24.84 -14.31
CA SER A 215 -11.65 25.94 -15.25
C SER A 215 -10.55 25.59 -16.26
N LYS A 216 -10.45 26.37 -17.36
CA LYS A 216 -9.44 26.17 -18.43
C LYS A 216 -7.99 26.28 -17.95
N THR A 217 -7.78 26.76 -16.72
CA THR A 217 -6.46 26.89 -16.08
C THR A 217 -6.18 25.81 -15.04
N PHE A 218 -6.95 24.71 -15.05
CA PHE A 218 -6.84 23.62 -14.08
C PHE A 218 -7.09 24.08 -12.64
N ARG A 219 -7.97 25.08 -12.48
CA ARG A 219 -8.50 25.47 -11.16
C ARG A 219 -9.78 24.70 -10.87
N GLN A 220 -9.84 24.12 -9.69
CA GLN A 220 -11.05 23.47 -9.22
C GLN A 220 -12.06 24.55 -8.83
N LYS A 221 -13.26 24.47 -9.39
CA LYS A 221 -14.39 25.28 -8.96
C LYS A 221 -15.05 24.61 -7.75
N ILE A 222 -15.05 25.27 -6.60
CA ILE A 222 -15.75 24.85 -5.38
C ILE A 222 -16.71 25.98 -5.05
N CYS A 223 -18.01 25.76 -5.21
CA CYS A 223 -18.99 26.85 -5.23
C CYS A 223 -18.59 27.89 -6.30
N GLU A 224 -18.41 29.18 -5.98
CA GLU A 224 -17.94 30.18 -6.95
C GLU A 224 -16.41 30.37 -6.95
N LEU A 225 -15.68 29.77 -6.01
CA LEU A 225 -14.24 29.90 -5.89
C LEU A 225 -13.50 29.02 -6.91
N GLU A 226 -12.51 29.60 -7.60
CA GLU A 226 -11.55 28.88 -8.44
C GLU A 226 -10.15 28.81 -7.79
N ASP A 227 -9.79 27.67 -7.21
CA ASP A 227 -8.49 27.50 -6.54
C ASP A 227 -7.52 26.58 -7.32
N LYS A 228 -6.21 26.84 -7.18
CA LYS A 228 -5.16 26.05 -7.84
C LYS A 228 -4.99 24.73 -7.09
N LEU A 229 -4.87 23.62 -7.83
CA LEU A 229 -4.54 22.33 -7.24
C LEU A 229 -3.15 22.35 -6.58
N PRO A 230 -2.94 21.62 -5.46
CA PRO A 230 -1.70 21.65 -4.68
C PRO A 230 -0.60 20.77 -5.30
N LEU A 231 -0.44 20.79 -6.63
CA LEU A 231 0.40 19.83 -7.36
C LEU A 231 1.87 19.92 -7.00
N GLU A 232 2.42 21.12 -6.81
CA GLU A 232 3.81 21.28 -6.39
C GLU A 232 4.08 20.67 -5.01
N ALA A 233 3.14 20.82 -4.08
CA ALA A 233 3.22 20.19 -2.76
C ALA A 233 3.05 18.67 -2.87
N LEU A 234 2.14 18.20 -3.74
CA LEU A 234 1.89 16.79 -4.00
C LEU A 234 3.10 16.10 -4.60
N GLU A 235 3.74 16.70 -5.59
CA GLU A 235 4.94 16.18 -6.27
C GLU A 235 6.11 16.05 -5.31
N ARG A 236 6.34 17.08 -4.49
CA ARG A 236 7.36 17.04 -3.44
C ARG A 236 7.09 15.89 -2.48
N GLN A 237 5.85 15.77 -2.00
CA GLN A 237 5.54 14.81 -0.96
C GLN A 237 5.48 13.35 -1.45
N LEU A 238 5.02 13.13 -2.67
CA LEU A 238 5.14 11.83 -3.34
C LEU A 238 6.60 11.39 -3.43
N ARG A 239 7.53 12.31 -3.69
CA ARG A 239 8.96 11.99 -3.74
C ARG A 239 9.55 11.76 -2.35
N ASP A 240 9.26 12.63 -1.40
CA ASP A 240 9.83 12.56 -0.05
C ASP A 240 9.38 11.27 0.68
N SER A 241 8.10 10.87 0.48
CA SER A 241 7.56 9.62 1.03
C SER A 241 8.18 8.34 0.46
N LEU A 242 8.95 8.42 -0.64
CA LEU A 242 9.66 7.24 -1.16
C LEU A 242 10.79 6.77 -0.23
N GLU A 243 11.35 7.67 0.60
CA GLU A 243 12.38 7.30 1.56
C GLU A 243 11.80 6.43 2.68
N ASP A 244 10.65 6.83 3.23
CA ASP A 244 9.92 6.03 4.21
C ASP A 244 9.44 4.71 3.59
N TYR A 245 8.97 4.75 2.35
CA TYR A 245 8.61 3.55 1.61
C TYR A 245 9.79 2.59 1.43
N ARG A 246 10.99 3.12 1.18
CA ARG A 246 12.22 2.34 1.12
C ARG A 246 12.51 1.65 2.44
N GLN A 247 12.40 2.38 3.55
CA GLN A 247 12.61 1.83 4.89
C GLN A 247 11.61 0.71 5.22
N ASP A 248 10.33 0.93 4.95
CA ASP A 248 9.28 -0.07 5.17
C ASP A 248 9.55 -1.35 4.38
N ARG A 249 9.93 -1.21 3.11
CA ARG A 249 10.22 -2.36 2.25
C ARG A 249 11.46 -3.11 2.69
N ALA A 250 12.54 -2.43 3.06
CA ALA A 250 13.72 -3.06 3.64
C ALA A 250 13.37 -3.85 4.90
N LEU A 251 12.54 -3.29 5.77
CA LEU A 251 12.11 -3.94 7.00
C LEU A 251 11.25 -5.18 6.73
N ILE A 252 10.34 -5.12 5.77
CA ILE A 252 9.53 -6.28 5.34
C ILE A 252 10.43 -7.38 4.78
N GLN A 253 11.41 -7.04 3.94
CA GLN A 253 12.36 -8.01 3.38
C GLN A 253 13.24 -8.63 4.47
N ALA A 254 13.77 -7.83 5.39
CA ALA A 254 14.56 -8.29 6.53
C ALA A 254 13.78 -9.27 7.40
N ARG A 255 12.54 -8.94 7.77
CA ARG A 255 11.64 -9.81 8.54
C ARG A 255 11.38 -11.13 7.84
N LYS A 256 11.02 -11.09 6.55
CA LYS A 256 10.75 -12.29 5.75
C LYS A 256 11.97 -13.19 5.67
N LYS A 257 13.15 -12.62 5.39
CA LYS A 257 14.40 -13.39 5.28
C LYS A 257 14.78 -14.01 6.62
N ARG A 258 14.79 -13.25 7.71
CA ARG A 258 15.14 -13.78 9.04
C ARG A 258 14.20 -14.89 9.50
N LYS A 259 12.89 -14.69 9.35
CA LYS A 259 11.91 -15.73 9.68
C LYS A 259 12.16 -17.02 8.89
N ALA A 260 12.42 -16.91 7.59
CA ALA A 260 12.74 -18.08 6.77
C ALA A 260 14.02 -18.81 7.23
N LEU A 261 15.06 -18.07 7.63
CA LEU A 261 16.31 -18.65 8.13
C LEU A 261 16.14 -19.34 9.49
N GLU A 262 15.39 -18.73 10.39
CA GLU A 262 15.07 -19.30 11.71
C GLU A 262 14.27 -20.61 11.55
N GLU A 263 13.28 -20.65 10.66
CA GLU A 263 12.51 -21.86 10.36
C GLU A 263 13.39 -22.98 9.76
N VAL A 264 14.36 -22.64 8.90
CA VAL A 264 15.31 -23.61 8.33
C VAL A 264 16.24 -24.18 9.41
N GLU A 265 16.75 -23.34 10.29
CA GLU A 265 17.65 -23.75 11.38
C GLU A 265 16.93 -24.63 12.41
N GLU A 266 15.67 -24.33 12.74
CA GLU A 266 14.85 -25.19 13.58
C GLU A 266 14.62 -26.56 12.95
N ARG A 267 14.28 -26.60 11.65
CA ARG A 267 14.12 -27.87 10.92
C ARG A 267 15.43 -28.67 10.88
N ARG A 268 16.58 -28.00 10.77
CA ARG A 268 17.90 -28.64 10.82
C ARG A 268 18.15 -29.29 12.19
N LYS A 269 17.94 -28.55 13.27
CA LYS A 269 18.08 -29.06 14.65
C LYS A 269 17.16 -30.25 14.92
N GLN A 270 15.89 -30.16 14.50
CA GLN A 270 14.94 -31.28 14.63
C GLN A 270 15.38 -32.54 13.87
N ARG A 271 16.01 -32.39 12.68
CA ARG A 271 16.55 -33.52 11.92
C ARG A 271 17.78 -34.12 12.60
N GLU A 272 18.67 -33.30 13.14
CA GLU A 272 19.85 -33.75 13.88
C GLU A 272 19.45 -34.49 15.16
N ASP A 273 18.48 -33.99 15.92
CA ASP A 273 17.96 -34.65 17.12
C ASP A 273 17.28 -35.99 16.80
N LYS A 274 16.51 -36.06 15.70
CA LYS A 274 15.93 -37.33 15.23
C LYS A 274 17.01 -38.34 14.86
N LYS A 275 18.09 -37.90 14.20
CA LYS A 275 19.23 -38.78 13.87
C LYS A 275 19.94 -39.29 15.13
N ARG A 276 20.20 -38.42 16.11
CA ARG A 276 20.80 -38.81 17.40
C ARG A 276 19.95 -39.86 18.12
N LYS A 277 18.63 -39.62 18.25
CA LYS A 277 17.69 -40.58 18.87
C LYS A 277 17.64 -41.93 18.14
N GLN A 278 17.75 -41.94 16.80
CA GLN A 278 17.81 -43.19 16.03
C GLN A 278 19.12 -43.95 16.24
N GLN A 279 20.24 -43.23 16.36
CA GLN A 279 21.55 -43.82 16.64
C GLN A 279 21.61 -44.39 18.07
N ASP A 280 21.09 -43.66 19.07
CA ASP A 280 21.00 -44.13 20.46
C ASP A 280 20.12 -45.40 20.59
N HIS A 281 19.06 -45.52 19.78
CA HIS A 281 18.23 -46.73 19.71
C HIS A 281 18.89 -47.91 18.98
N GLN A 282 19.89 -47.67 18.12
CA GLN A 282 20.71 -48.74 17.54
C GLN A 282 21.86 -49.16 18.48
N GLU A 283 22.32 -48.25 19.36
CA GLU A 283 23.45 -48.48 20.26
C GLU A 283 23.05 -48.99 21.68
N LEU A 284 21.77 -48.96 22.07
CA LEU A 284 21.25 -49.60 23.30
C LEU A 284 20.76 -51.05 23.04
N PRO A 285 21.20 -52.04 23.84
CA PRO A 285 22.51 -52.61 23.59
C PRO A 285 22.44 -54.10 23.22
N GLN A 286 23.40 -54.54 22.40
CA GLN A 286 23.74 -55.95 22.22
C GLN A 286 24.02 -56.68 23.55
N THR A 287 24.29 -55.95 24.65
CA THR A 287 24.41 -56.51 26.01
C THR A 287 23.07 -56.98 26.61
N ALA A 288 21.92 -56.41 26.23
CA ALA A 288 20.61 -56.90 26.67
C ALA A 288 20.23 -58.22 25.98
N ARG A 289 20.58 -58.38 24.68
CA ARG A 289 20.41 -59.65 23.95
C ARG A 289 21.35 -60.76 24.46
N ALA A 290 22.57 -60.42 24.88
CA ALA A 290 23.50 -61.39 25.47
C ALA A 290 23.01 -61.91 26.86
N GLN A 291 22.43 -61.04 27.69
CA GLN A 291 21.86 -61.46 28.98
C GLN A 291 20.57 -62.28 28.84
N GLN A 292 19.78 -62.05 27.80
CA GLN A 292 18.58 -62.85 27.50
C GLN A 292 18.92 -64.24 26.91
N ALA A 293 20.02 -64.35 26.15
CA ALA A 293 20.54 -65.62 25.67
C ALA A 293 21.12 -66.48 26.81
N GLY A 294 21.92 -65.88 27.72
CA GLY A 294 22.48 -66.60 28.88
C GLY A 294 21.43 -67.11 29.87
N LYS A 295 20.29 -66.41 30.04
CA LYS A 295 19.18 -66.88 30.88
C LYS A 295 18.36 -68.01 30.26
N ARG A 296 18.36 -68.16 28.93
CA ARG A 296 17.70 -69.29 28.25
C ARG A 296 18.54 -70.57 28.32
N GLN A 297 19.85 -70.47 28.36
CA GLN A 297 20.74 -71.63 28.43
C GLN A 297 20.70 -72.33 29.79
N LYS A 298 20.59 -71.56 30.90
CA LYS A 298 20.41 -72.13 32.25
C LYS A 298 19.08 -72.84 32.50
N ARG A 299 18.09 -72.72 31.60
CA ARG A 299 16.78 -73.39 31.72
C ARG A 299 16.72 -74.74 31.01
N TYR A 300 17.79 -75.12 30.32
CA TYR A 300 17.93 -76.41 29.63
C TYR A 300 18.92 -77.35 30.34
N GLU A 301 19.55 -76.90 31.43
CA GLU A 301 20.51 -77.68 32.24
C GLU A 301 19.99 -78.05 33.65
N GLU A 302 18.72 -77.73 33.95
CA GLU A 302 17.93 -78.25 35.10
C GLU A 302 16.83 -79.18 34.58
#